data_AF-A0A7X5QCL9-F1
#
_entry.id   AF-A0A7X5QCL9-F1
#
_cell.length_a   1.000
_cell.length_b   1.000
_cell.length_c   1.000
_cell.angle_alpha   90.00
_cell.angle_beta   90.00
_cell.angle_gamma   90.00
#
_symmetry.space_group_name_H-M   'P 1'
#
loop_
_entity.id
_entity.type
_entity.pdbx_description
1 polymer ?
#
loop_
_entity_poly.entity_id
_entity_poly.type
_entity_poly.pdbx_seq_one_letter_code
_entity_poly.pdbx_strand_id
1 'polypeptide(L)'
;MAKEYNYIYELLVDSDDDIHGIISYSVYKRQKIQFIKDFKQKHQRCCWFIVICSLFFVLLTGVLYFSVWSLSTSSKMVVEQIFDVKIISAED
;
A
#
# COMPACT_ATOMS: atom_id res chain seq x y z
N MET A 1 -20.17 2.36 -43.47
CA MET A 1 -19.11 2.08 -42.48
C MET A 1 -19.33 0.66 -41.99
N ALA A 2 -18.43 -0.27 -42.30
CA ALA A 2 -18.52 -1.63 -41.79
C ALA A 2 -18.28 -1.56 -40.27
N LYS A 3 -19.30 -1.87 -39.47
CA LYS A 3 -19.14 -2.03 -38.03
C LYS A 3 -18.44 -3.36 -37.82
N GLU A 4 -17.17 -3.32 -37.46
CA GLU A 4 -16.45 -4.51 -37.03
C GLU A 4 -16.97 -4.88 -35.64
N TYR A 5 -17.80 -5.92 -35.58
CA TYR A 5 -18.36 -6.41 -34.34
C TYR A 5 -17.35 -7.34 -33.65
N ASN A 6 -17.32 -7.27 -32.32
CA ASN A 6 -16.41 -8.08 -31.52
C ASN A 6 -16.98 -9.51 -31.39
N TYR A 7 -16.15 -10.56 -31.35
CA TYR A 7 -16.58 -11.97 -31.28
C TYR A 7 -17.72 -12.26 -30.27
N ILE A 8 -17.66 -11.64 -29.09
CA ILE A 8 -18.70 -11.81 -28.05
C ILE A 8 -20.05 -11.22 -28.48
N TYR A 9 -20.07 -10.16 -29.28
CA TYR A 9 -21.30 -9.58 -29.80
C TYR A 9 -21.95 -10.53 -30.83
N GLU A 10 -21.17 -11.08 -31.74
CA GLU A 10 -21.66 -12.07 -32.73
C GLU A 10 -22.20 -13.35 -32.08
N LEU A 11 -21.65 -13.74 -30.92
CA LEU A 11 -22.13 -14.90 -30.17
C LEU A 11 -23.46 -14.61 -29.43
N LEU A 12 -23.69 -13.37 -28.99
CA LEU A 12 -24.86 -13.01 -28.18
C LEU A 12 -26.01 -12.39 -28.97
N VAL A 13 -25.74 -11.85 -30.16
CA VAL A 13 -26.70 -11.11 -30.99
C VAL A 13 -26.82 -11.81 -32.33
N ASP A 14 -27.94 -12.53 -32.51
CA ASP A 14 -28.21 -13.30 -33.73
C ASP A 14 -28.81 -12.41 -34.84
N SER A 15 -29.46 -11.30 -34.46
CA SER A 15 -30.01 -10.30 -35.38
C SER A 15 -30.02 -8.90 -34.77
N ASP A 16 -30.08 -7.85 -35.61
CA ASP A 16 -30.14 -6.46 -35.16
C ASP A 16 -31.41 -6.14 -34.33
N ASP A 17 -32.45 -6.99 -34.43
CA ASP A 17 -33.71 -6.88 -33.71
C ASP A 17 -33.72 -7.69 -32.40
N ASP A 18 -32.66 -8.47 -32.13
CA ASP A 18 -32.52 -9.22 -30.88
C ASP A 18 -32.16 -8.30 -29.71
N ILE A 19 -33.21 -7.66 -29.18
CA ILE A 19 -33.13 -6.75 -28.04
C ILE A 19 -32.49 -7.45 -26.83
N HIS A 20 -32.73 -8.75 -26.63
CA HIS A 20 -32.19 -9.47 -25.48
C HIS A 20 -30.68 -9.66 -25.59
N GLY A 21 -30.18 -10.03 -26.78
CA GLY A 21 -28.75 -10.11 -27.07
C GLY A 21 -28.04 -8.77 -26.88
N ILE A 22 -28.63 -7.69 -27.39
CA ILE A 22 -28.06 -6.34 -27.29
C ILE A 22 -28.00 -5.86 -25.84
N ILE A 23 -29.08 -6.08 -25.07
CA ILE A 23 -29.11 -5.74 -23.63
C ILE A 23 -28.04 -6.56 -22.88
N SER A 24 -27.97 -7.87 -23.13
CA SER A 24 -27.00 -8.77 -22.51
C SER A 24 -25.56 -8.32 -22.76
N TYR A 25 -25.22 -7.98 -24.01
CA TYR A 25 -23.91 -7.45 -24.37
C TYR A 25 -23.61 -6.11 -23.67
N SER A 26 -24.61 -5.22 -23.60
CA SER A 26 -24.44 -3.93 -22.95
C SER A 26 -24.14 -4.06 -21.45
N VAL A 27 -24.79 -5.01 -20.77
CA VAL A 27 -24.57 -5.32 -19.36
C VAL A 27 -23.18 -5.91 -19.16
N TYR A 28 -22.82 -6.92 -19.95
CA TYR A 28 -21.48 -7.52 -19.93
C TYR A 28 -20.38 -6.47 -20.09
N LYS A 29 -20.52 -5.57 -21.08
CA LYS A 29 -19.53 -4.52 -21.34
C LYS A 29 -19.36 -3.58 -20.16
N ARG A 30 -20.45 -3.21 -19.47
CA ARG A 30 -20.39 -2.38 -18.26
C ARG A 30 -19.68 -3.10 -17.11
N GLN A 31 -20.04 -4.35 -16.86
CA GLN A 31 -19.46 -5.16 -15.79
C GLN A 31 -17.96 -5.38 -15.99
N LYS A 32 -17.53 -5.68 -17.23
CA LYS A 32 -16.10 -5.83 -17.56
C LYS A 32 -15.31 -4.56 -17.27
N ILE A 33 -15.86 -3.40 -17.64
CA ILE A 33 -15.20 -2.10 -17.38
C ILE A 33 -15.10 -1.83 -15.88
N GLN A 34 -16.16 -2.10 -15.11
CA GLN A 34 -16.12 -1.96 -13.66
C GLN A 34 -15.08 -2.87 -13.03
N PHE A 35 -15.05 -4.15 -13.41
CA PHE A 35 -14.07 -5.11 -12.90
C PHE A 35 -12.62 -4.66 -13.15
N ILE A 36 -12.31 -4.17 -14.36
CA ILE A 36 -10.97 -3.69 -14.68
C ILE A 36 -10.60 -2.46 -13.85
N LYS A 37 -11.54 -1.53 -13.66
CA LYS A 37 -11.34 -0.33 -12.83
C LYS A 37 -11.09 -0.72 -11.36
N ASP A 38 -11.92 -1.59 -10.82
CA ASP A 38 -11.82 -2.07 -9.45
C ASP A 38 -10.51 -2.83 -9.22
N PHE A 39 -10.11 -3.67 -10.17
CA PHE A 39 -8.84 -4.39 -10.12
C PHE A 39 -7.64 -3.44 -10.11
N LYS A 40 -7.64 -2.44 -11.01
CA LYS A 40 -6.56 -1.45 -11.09
C LYS A 40 -6.48 -0.59 -9.81
N GLN A 41 -7.62 -0.14 -9.31
CA GLN A 41 -7.69 0.67 -8.09
C GLN A 41 -7.25 -0.13 -6.84
N LYS A 42 -7.69 -1.38 -6.71
CA LYS A 42 -7.33 -2.25 -5.60
C LYS A 42 -5.83 -2.57 -5.61
N HIS A 43 -5.27 -2.83 -6.78
CA HIS A 43 -3.84 -3.10 -6.93
C HIS A 43 -2.98 -1.86 -6.60
N GLN A 44 -3.38 -0.68 -7.08
CA GLN A 44 -2.68 0.57 -6.75
C GLN A 44 -2.75 0.94 -5.26
N ARG A 45 -3.90 0.71 -4.60
CA ARG A 45 -4.06 0.95 -3.16
C ARG A 45 -3.14 0.04 -2.34
N CYS A 46 -3.03 -1.25 -2.69
CA CYS A 46 -2.27 -2.22 -1.91
C CYS A 46 -0.76 -1.92 -1.89
N CYS A 47 -0.16 -1.61 -3.05
CA CYS A 47 1.26 -1.23 -3.10
C CYS A 47 1.57 0.04 -2.29
N TRP A 48 0.67 1.02 -2.30
CA TRP A 48 0.87 2.27 -1.56
C TRP A 48 0.83 2.04 -0.03
N PHE A 49 -0.10 1.21 0.45
CA PHE A 49 -0.16 0.83 1.87
C PHE A 49 1.09 0.04 2.33
N ILE A 50 1.61 -0.86 1.50
CA ILE A 50 2.82 -1.65 1.83
C ILE A 50 4.04 -0.74 1.97
N VAL A 51 4.24 0.21 1.04
CA VAL A 51 5.38 1.13 1.07
C VAL A 51 5.30 2.05 2.30
N ILE A 52 4.11 2.56 2.63
CA ILE A 52 3.92 3.44 3.79
C ILE A 52 4.13 2.70 5.11
N CYS A 53 3.58 1.49 5.24
CA CYS A 53 3.80 0.69 6.46
C CYS A 53 5.28 0.35 6.64
N SER A 54 6.00 0.03 5.56
CA SER A 54 7.44 -0.24 5.62
C SER A 54 8.22 0.99 6.09
N LEU A 55 7.94 2.17 5.50
CA LEU A 55 8.57 3.42 5.90
C LEU A 55 8.29 3.76 7.37
N PHE A 56 7.03 3.62 7.79
CA PHE A 56 6.61 3.93 9.15
C PHE A 56 7.24 2.99 10.18
N PHE A 57 7.37 1.70 9.85
CA PHE A 57 8.04 0.71 10.70
C PHE A 57 9.51 1.06 10.93
N VAL A 58 10.24 1.43 9.87
CA VAL A 58 11.63 1.88 9.98
C VAL A 58 11.71 3.14 10.84
N LEU A 59 10.82 4.11 10.63
CA LEU A 59 10.78 5.35 11.41
C LEU A 59 10.58 5.08 12.91
N LEU A 60 9.64 4.20 13.25
CA LEU A 60 9.37 3.80 14.64
C LEU A 60 10.59 3.14 15.29
N THR A 61 11.24 2.20 14.60
CA THR A 61 12.41 1.49 15.14
C THR A 61 13.59 2.45 15.36
N GLY A 62 13.77 3.43 14.45
CA GLY A 62 14.79 4.47 14.59
C GLY A 62 14.54 5.41 15.77
N VAL A 63 13.29 5.85 15.96
CA VAL A 63 12.92 6.67 17.12
C VAL A 63 13.13 5.91 18.43
N LEU A 64 12.69 4.65 18.50
CA LEU A 64 12.90 3.82 19.69
C LEU A 64 14.38 3.62 20.01
N TYR A 65 15.19 3.30 18.99
CA TYR A 65 16.63 3.17 19.16
C TYR A 65 17.26 4.47 19.66
N PHE A 66 16.88 5.61 19.07
CA PHE A 66 17.36 6.93 19.49
C PHE A 66 16.93 7.27 20.92
N SER A 67 15.70 6.96 21.31
CA SER A 67 15.22 7.17 22.68
C SER A 67 16.01 6.37 23.71
N VAL A 68 16.29 5.09 23.42
CA VAL A 68 17.09 4.22 24.30
C VAL A 68 18.54 4.72 24.40
N TRP A 69 19.13 5.07 23.26
CA TRP A 69 20.48 5.64 23.23
C TRP A 69 20.57 6.97 24.00
N SER A 70 19.60 7.86 23.79
CA SER A 70 19.48 9.16 24.46
C SER A 70 19.38 9.01 25.98
N LEU A 71 18.48 8.16 26.48
CA LEU A 71 18.36 7.86 27.91
C LEU A 71 19.69 7.34 28.49
N SER A 72 20.32 6.36 27.83
CA SER A 72 21.56 5.77 28.32
C SER A 72 22.77 6.72 28.30
N THR A 73 22.79 7.67 27.37
CA THR A 73 23.88 8.66 27.20
C THR A 73 23.69 9.84 28.15
N SER A 74 22.45 10.33 28.27
CA SER A 74 22.12 11.45 29.16
C SER A 74 22.31 11.11 30.64
N SER A 75 21.96 9.90 31.09
CA SER A 75 22.14 9.54 32.51
C SER A 75 23.60 9.56 32.95
N LYS A 76 24.54 9.15 32.08
CA LYS A 76 25.96 9.07 32.43
C LYS A 76 26.60 10.45 32.60
N MET A 77 26.32 11.39 31.69
CA MET A 77 26.81 12.78 31.80
C MET A 77 26.22 13.51 33.02
N VAL A 78 24.93 13.34 33.31
CA VAL A 78 24.29 14.03 34.44
C VAL A 78 24.76 13.48 35.78
N VAL A 79 25.00 12.17 35.89
CA VAL A 79 25.53 11.57 37.13
C VAL A 79 26.96 12.02 37.40
N GLU A 80 27.84 12.13 36.39
CA GLU A 80 29.21 12.65 36.52
C GLU A 80 29.27 14.16 36.82
N GLN A 81 28.24 14.93 36.44
CA GLN A 81 28.16 16.36 36.77
C GLN A 81 27.60 16.63 38.18
N ILE A 82 26.69 15.78 38.68
CA ILE A 82 26.08 15.95 40.01
C ILE A 82 26.98 15.36 41.11
N PHE A 83 27.59 14.22 40.85
CA PHE A 83 28.65 13.68 41.67
C PHE A 83 29.96 14.05 40.99
N ASP A 84 30.68 15.05 41.49
CA ASP A 84 32.01 15.49 41.01
C ASP A 84 33.08 14.39 41.22
N VAL A 85 32.83 13.22 40.63
CA VAL A 85 33.53 11.96 40.80
C VAL A 85 33.69 11.38 39.41
N LYS A 86 34.94 11.35 38.94
CA LYS A 86 35.33 10.58 37.75
C LYS A 86 35.37 9.10 38.15
N ILE A 87 34.37 8.32 37.75
CA ILE A 87 34.36 6.88 38.03
C ILE A 87 35.50 6.24 37.24
N ILE A 88 36.61 5.93 37.90
CA ILE A 88 37.61 5.01 37.34
C ILE A 88 36.94 3.65 37.38
N SER A 89 36.49 3.16 36.23
CA SER A 89 36.08 1.76 36.11
C SER A 89 37.33 0.92 36.35
N ALA A 90 37.41 0.30 37.53
CA ALA A 90 38.27 -0.85 37.72
C ALA A 90 37.69 -1.96 36.85
N GLU A 91 38.39 -2.23 35.76
CA GLU A 91 38.19 -3.38 34.90
C GLU A 91 38.50 -4.64 35.73
N ASP A 92 37.49 -5.49 35.93
CA ASP A 92 37.63 -6.93 36.16
C ASP A 92 36.90 -7.64 35.01
#